data_AF-A0A519KKW6-F1
#
_entry.id   AF-A0A519KKW6-F1
#
_cell.length_a   1.000
_cell.length_b   1.000
_cell.length_c   1.000
_cell.angle_alpha   90.00
_cell.angle_beta   90.00
_cell.angle_gamma   90.00
#
_symmetry.space_group_name_H-M   'P 1'
#
loop_
_entity.id
_entity.type
_entity.pdbx_description
1 polymer ?
#
loop_
_entity_poly.entity_id
_entity_poly.type
_entity_poly.pdbx_seq_one_letter_code
_entity_poly.pdbx_strand_id
1 'polypeptide(L)'
;MNYEKLQFNLNAYKETGEILDGAKFLIHQFNLDDDNFAGFGFRKELEKTSVLLTANGEIGELQHVMIPKNLFDFDLTLVLNLLAHEMLHVRQKSPRMMIMDKNEREWQAYYEMLFHTNFPQIPTLSKYYIKFFGEKALIYYSRMGAGSDLQVKYADQKLQVEKLLEDLTK
;
A
#
# COMPACT_ATOMS: atom_id res chain seq x y z
N MET A 1 -4.07 16.51 12.40
CA MET A 1 -3.73 16.73 10.98
C MET A 1 -4.91 17.39 10.28
N ASN A 2 -4.69 18.43 9.48
CA ASN A 2 -5.79 19.12 8.78
C ASN A 2 -5.94 18.55 7.36
N TYR A 3 -6.98 17.75 7.14
CA TYR A 3 -7.25 17.08 5.87
C TYR A 3 -7.55 18.06 4.72
N GLU A 4 -8.20 19.19 5.02
CA GLU A 4 -8.46 20.24 4.03
C GLU A 4 -7.17 20.90 3.56
N LYS A 5 -6.24 21.18 4.48
CA LYS A 5 -4.92 21.71 4.13
C LYS A 5 -4.12 20.71 3.29
N LEU A 6 -4.23 19.42 3.61
CA LEU A 6 -3.56 18.36 2.85
C LEU A 6 -4.12 18.30 1.42
N GLN A 7 -5.45 18.31 1.27
CA GLN A 7 -6.11 18.32 -0.03
C GLN A 7 -5.77 19.58 -0.83
N PHE A 8 -5.72 20.75 -0.19
CA PHE A 8 -5.32 22.01 -0.83
C PHE A 8 -3.90 21.91 -1.43
N ASN A 9 -2.94 21.41 -0.65
CA ASN A 9 -1.56 21.22 -1.13
C ASN A 9 -1.51 20.24 -2.31
N LEU A 10 -2.25 19.13 -2.24
CA LEU A 10 -2.30 18.14 -3.32
C LEU A 10 -2.92 18.68 -4.60
N ASN A 11 -3.96 19.51 -4.48
CA ASN A 11 -4.55 20.18 -5.63
C ASN A 11 -3.54 21.10 -6.30
N ALA A 12 -2.72 21.83 -5.53
CA ALA A 12 -1.65 22.66 -6.08
C ALA A 12 -0.63 21.81 -6.87
N TYR A 13 -0.14 20.70 -6.30
CA TYR A 13 0.76 19.77 -7.02
C TYR A 13 0.13 19.18 -8.29
N LYS A 14 -1.18 18.91 -8.26
CA LYS A 14 -1.91 18.42 -9.42
C LYS A 14 -2.05 19.48 -10.52
N GLU A 15 -2.36 20.72 -10.16
CA GLU A 15 -2.49 21.85 -11.10
C GLU A 15 -1.16 22.19 -11.78
N THR A 16 -0.03 22.04 -11.08
CA THR A 16 1.32 22.27 -11.61
C THR A 16 1.94 21.06 -12.30
N GLY A 17 1.33 19.88 -12.20
CA GLY A 17 1.85 18.63 -12.76
C GLY A 17 2.98 17.99 -11.95
N GLU A 18 3.22 18.47 -10.73
CA GLU A 18 4.28 18.04 -9.79
C GLU A 18 3.87 16.81 -8.97
N ILE A 19 3.29 15.80 -9.64
CA ILE A 19 2.67 14.63 -9.00
C ILE A 19 3.67 13.82 -8.15
N LEU A 20 4.91 13.65 -8.63
CA LEU A 20 5.95 12.93 -7.88
C LEU A 20 6.31 13.64 -6.58
N ASP A 21 6.37 14.97 -6.59
CA ASP A 21 6.71 15.76 -5.41
C ASP A 21 5.54 15.82 -4.43
N GLY A 22 4.30 15.84 -4.93
CA GLY A 22 3.12 15.61 -4.10
C GLY A 22 3.15 14.24 -3.41
N ALA A 23 3.61 13.19 -4.09
CA ALA A 23 3.74 11.85 -3.50
C ALA A 23 4.85 11.82 -2.43
N LYS A 24 6.01 12.45 -2.69
CA LYS A 24 7.07 12.64 -1.70
C LYS A 24 6.59 13.40 -0.47
N PHE A 25 5.83 14.47 -0.68
CA PHE A 25 5.22 15.24 0.39
C PHE A 25 4.32 14.37 1.26
N LEU A 26 3.50 13.49 0.67
CA LEU A 26 2.64 12.58 1.45
C LEU A 26 3.41 11.55 2.26
N ILE A 27 4.38 10.85 1.66
CA ILE A 27 5.15 9.85 2.43
C ILE A 27 5.92 10.50 3.58
N HIS A 28 6.44 11.72 3.38
CA HIS A 28 7.12 12.47 4.43
C HIS A 28 6.15 12.92 5.53
N GLN A 29 5.02 13.52 5.14
CA GLN A 29 4.00 14.02 6.07
C GLN A 29 3.39 12.92 6.95
N PHE A 30 3.38 11.68 6.45
CA PHE A 30 2.88 10.51 7.14
C PHE A 30 4.01 9.60 7.66
N ASN A 31 5.28 10.01 7.66
CA ASN A 31 6.42 9.21 8.14
C ASN A 31 6.45 7.78 7.55
N LEU A 32 6.16 7.65 6.25
CA LEU A 32 6.22 6.39 5.52
C LEU A 32 7.62 6.11 4.93
N ASP A 33 8.52 7.09 5.00
CA ASP A 33 9.88 7.01 4.48
C ASP A 33 10.65 5.78 5.02
N ASP A 34 11.60 5.31 4.21
CA ASP A 34 12.54 4.25 4.54
C ASP A 34 13.87 4.46 3.81
N ASP A 35 14.99 4.09 4.42
CA ASP A 35 16.32 4.22 3.80
C ASP A 35 16.45 3.43 2.48
N ASN A 36 15.62 2.40 2.29
CA ASN A 36 15.60 1.61 1.07
C ASN A 36 14.80 2.27 -0.08
N PHE A 37 14.26 3.47 0.13
CA PHE A 37 13.50 4.20 -0.87
C PHE A 37 14.39 5.08 -1.76
N ALA A 38 14.41 4.79 -3.06
CA ALA A 38 15.18 5.53 -4.06
C ALA A 38 14.48 6.79 -4.60
N GLY A 39 13.16 6.86 -4.44
CA GLY A 39 12.32 7.91 -5.02
C GLY A 39 11.15 7.38 -5.84
N PHE A 40 10.35 8.32 -6.36
CA PHE A 40 9.22 8.02 -7.23
C PHE A 40 9.60 8.14 -8.71
N GLY A 41 8.92 7.35 -9.54
CA GLY A 41 8.90 7.50 -10.99
C GLY A 41 7.49 7.36 -11.54
N PHE A 42 7.32 7.67 -12.82
CA PHE A 42 6.03 7.47 -13.49
C PHE A 42 5.94 6.11 -14.17
N ARG A 43 4.75 5.51 -14.08
CA ARG A 43 4.35 4.40 -14.94
C ARG A 43 3.20 4.81 -15.86
N LYS A 44 2.99 4.04 -16.93
CA LYS A 44 1.83 4.21 -17.79
C LYS A 44 0.55 4.02 -16.96
N GLU A 45 -0.39 4.94 -17.14
CA GLU A 45 -1.75 4.77 -16.66
C GLU A 45 -2.33 3.49 -17.26
N LEU A 46 -2.98 2.68 -16.43
CA LEU A 46 -3.68 1.50 -16.91
C LEU A 46 -4.99 1.93 -17.58
N GLU A 47 -5.85 2.61 -16.82
CA GLU A 47 -7.11 3.21 -17.26
C GLU A 47 -7.43 4.41 -16.35
N LYS A 48 -8.29 5.33 -16.80
CA LYS A 48 -8.64 6.53 -16.02
C LYS A 48 -9.23 6.22 -14.63
N THR A 49 -9.83 5.05 -14.47
CA THR A 49 -10.54 4.61 -13.25
C THR A 49 -9.74 3.61 -12.41
N SER A 50 -8.54 3.22 -12.84
CA SER A 50 -7.71 2.28 -12.09
C SER A 50 -6.41 2.94 -11.64
N VAL A 51 -6.06 2.69 -10.38
CA VAL A 51 -4.80 3.13 -9.78
C VAL A 51 -3.98 1.88 -9.47
N LEU A 52 -2.76 1.83 -9.99
CA LEU A 52 -1.79 0.80 -9.67
C LEU A 52 -0.46 1.47 -9.42
N LEU A 53 0.11 1.21 -8.25
CA LEU A 53 1.48 1.58 -7.91
C LEU A 53 2.32 0.31 -7.90
N THR A 54 3.64 0.44 -7.96
CA THR A 54 4.57 -0.69 -7.85
C THR A 54 5.92 -0.25 -7.29
N ALA A 55 6.44 -0.96 -6.29
CA ALA A 55 7.83 -0.87 -5.86
C ALA A 55 8.75 -1.72 -6.76
N ASN A 56 9.56 -1.07 -7.58
CA ASN A 56 10.50 -1.66 -8.52
C ASN A 56 11.93 -1.65 -7.98
N GLY A 57 12.64 -2.75 -8.19
CA GLY A 57 14.00 -2.97 -7.71
C GLY A 57 14.19 -4.43 -7.31
N GLU A 58 15.45 -4.86 -7.30
CA GLU A 58 15.83 -6.19 -6.80
C GLU A 58 15.79 -6.21 -5.27
N ILE A 59 15.59 -7.38 -4.67
CA ILE A 59 15.62 -7.52 -3.21
C ILE A 59 17.06 -7.28 -2.73
N GLY A 60 17.24 -6.46 -1.71
CA GLY A 60 18.53 -6.02 -1.21
C GLY A 60 18.99 -4.68 -1.80
N GLU A 61 18.36 -4.20 -2.86
CA GLU A 61 18.70 -2.93 -3.51
C GLU A 61 17.69 -1.83 -3.17
N LEU A 62 18.05 -0.58 -3.50
CA LEU A 62 17.15 0.56 -3.40
C LEU A 62 15.94 0.40 -4.33
N GLN A 63 14.76 0.78 -3.84
CA GLN A 63 13.48 0.59 -4.53
C GLN A 63 12.90 1.91 -5.04
N HIS A 64 12.47 1.94 -6.29
CA HIS A 64 11.70 3.04 -6.85
C HIS A 64 10.20 2.72 -6.81
N VAL A 65 9.38 3.63 -6.30
CA VAL A 65 7.93 3.45 -6.36
C VAL A 65 7.40 4.13 -7.63
N MET A 66 6.77 3.36 -8.49
CA MET A 66 6.21 3.85 -9.75
C MET A 66 4.73 4.17 -9.58
N ILE A 67 4.36 5.42 -9.82
CA ILE A 67 2.98 5.93 -9.65
C ILE A 67 2.40 6.41 -10.99
N PRO A 68 1.07 6.37 -11.18
CA PRO A 68 0.45 6.94 -12.37
C PRO A 68 0.28 8.47 -12.24
N LYS A 69 0.14 9.19 -13.35
CA LYS A 69 0.00 10.66 -13.31
C LYS A 69 -1.35 11.11 -12.73
N ASN A 70 -2.39 10.30 -12.89
CA ASN A 70 -3.71 10.54 -12.33
C ASN A 70 -3.83 10.16 -10.83
N LEU A 71 -2.74 9.93 -10.10
CA LEU A 71 -2.78 9.47 -8.70
C LEU A 71 -3.69 10.34 -7.82
N PHE A 72 -3.65 11.67 -7.98
CA PHE A 72 -4.44 12.61 -7.19
C PHE A 72 -5.83 12.92 -7.79
N ASP A 73 -6.30 12.11 -8.74
CA ASP A 73 -7.70 12.07 -9.15
C ASP A 73 -8.54 11.14 -8.27
N PHE A 74 -7.87 10.29 -7.48
CA PHE A 74 -8.50 9.33 -6.58
C PHE A 74 -8.68 9.92 -5.17
N ASP A 75 -9.57 9.28 -4.40
CA ASP A 75 -9.77 9.61 -3.00
C ASP A 75 -8.44 9.55 -2.21
N LEU A 76 -8.19 10.58 -1.40
CA LEU A 76 -6.92 10.72 -0.68
C LEU A 76 -6.71 9.61 0.36
N THR A 77 -7.77 9.09 0.99
CA THR A 77 -7.65 7.96 1.91
C THR A 77 -7.20 6.70 1.16
N LEU A 78 -7.73 6.45 -0.04
CA LEU A 78 -7.24 5.38 -0.91
C LEU A 78 -5.77 5.60 -1.30
N VAL A 79 -5.41 6.81 -1.76
CA VAL A 79 -4.03 7.13 -2.18
C VAL A 79 -3.03 6.89 -1.06
N LEU A 80 -3.32 7.33 0.16
CA LEU A 80 -2.47 7.11 1.33
C LEU A 80 -2.27 5.63 1.64
N ASN A 81 -3.33 4.83 1.56
CA ASN A 81 -3.23 3.39 1.79
C ASN A 81 -2.42 2.68 0.70
N LEU A 82 -2.54 3.09 -0.57
CA LEU A 82 -1.73 2.55 -1.66
C LEU A 82 -0.26 2.94 -1.53
N LEU A 83 0.04 4.18 -1.13
CA LEU A 83 1.41 4.59 -0.83
C LEU A 83 1.98 3.79 0.34
N ALA A 84 1.23 3.61 1.43
CA ALA A 84 1.66 2.80 2.58
C ALA A 84 1.93 1.34 2.19
N HIS A 85 1.09 0.76 1.33
CA HIS A 85 1.28 -0.57 0.77
C HIS A 85 2.62 -0.70 0.04
N GLU A 86 2.92 0.22 -0.89
CA GLU A 86 4.18 0.18 -1.64
C GLU A 86 5.39 0.49 -0.73
N MET A 87 5.25 1.39 0.23
CA MET A 87 6.34 1.69 1.17
C MET A 87 6.61 0.49 2.10
N LEU A 88 5.61 -0.35 2.40
CA LEU A 88 5.86 -1.64 3.04
C LEU A 88 6.68 -2.56 2.14
N HIS A 89 6.38 -2.63 0.84
CA HIS A 89 7.22 -3.39 -0.10
C HIS A 89 8.66 -2.88 -0.14
N VAL A 90 8.86 -1.57 -0.08
CA VAL A 90 10.20 -0.97 0.03
C VAL A 90 10.95 -1.52 1.24
N ARG A 91 10.30 -1.56 2.42
CA ARG A 91 10.87 -2.11 3.67
C ARG A 91 11.16 -3.61 3.57
N GLN A 92 10.19 -4.38 3.10
CA GLN A 92 10.29 -5.84 2.98
C GLN A 92 11.43 -6.28 2.06
N LYS A 93 11.71 -5.50 1.01
CA LYS A 93 12.79 -5.76 0.06
C LYS A 93 14.14 -5.21 0.50
N SER A 94 14.21 -4.48 1.61
CA SER A 94 15.49 -3.93 2.11
C SER A 94 16.44 -5.02 2.57
N PRO A 95 17.76 -4.75 2.61
CA PRO A 95 18.76 -5.63 3.23
C PRO A 95 18.42 -6.05 4.67
N ARG A 96 17.61 -5.25 5.38
CA ARG A 96 17.22 -5.53 6.78
C ARG A 96 16.19 -6.64 6.90
N MET A 97 15.32 -6.80 5.92
CA MET A 97 14.19 -7.75 5.98
C MET A 97 14.31 -8.88 4.97
N MET A 98 14.65 -8.56 3.71
CA MET A 98 14.82 -9.52 2.62
C MET A 98 13.73 -10.60 2.54
N ILE A 99 12.45 -10.20 2.62
CA ILE A 99 11.36 -11.16 2.49
C ILE A 99 11.32 -11.64 1.03
N MET A 100 11.72 -12.88 0.79
CA MET A 100 11.90 -13.43 -0.56
C MET A 100 10.59 -13.87 -1.21
N ASP A 101 9.67 -14.44 -0.44
CA ASP A 101 8.41 -14.94 -0.97
C ASP A 101 7.47 -13.78 -1.37
N LYS A 102 6.99 -13.81 -2.61
CA LYS A 102 6.10 -12.76 -3.12
C LYS A 102 4.74 -12.77 -2.42
N ASN A 103 4.17 -13.96 -2.18
CA ASN A 103 2.84 -14.06 -1.56
C ASN A 103 2.88 -13.59 -0.11
N GLU A 104 3.98 -13.83 0.60
CA GLU A 104 4.22 -13.28 1.94
C GLU A 104 4.26 -11.74 1.93
N ARG A 105 5.01 -11.13 1.00
CA ARG A 105 5.09 -9.67 0.87
C ARG A 105 3.72 -9.05 0.63
N GLU A 106 2.99 -9.58 -0.35
CA GLU A 106 1.65 -9.09 -0.74
C GLU A 106 0.63 -9.29 0.38
N TRP A 107 0.66 -10.44 1.06
CA TRP A 107 -0.17 -10.70 2.23
C TRP A 107 0.02 -9.63 3.31
N GLN A 108 1.27 -9.40 3.72
CA GLN A 108 1.60 -8.41 4.73
C GLN A 108 1.16 -6.99 4.29
N ALA A 109 1.34 -6.64 3.02
CA ALA A 109 0.99 -5.31 2.51
C ALA A 109 -0.52 -5.08 2.41
N TYR A 110 -1.32 -6.10 2.04
CA TYR A 110 -2.78 -5.97 2.13
C TYR A 110 -3.28 -6.02 3.57
N TYR A 111 -2.69 -6.86 4.43
CA TYR A 111 -3.03 -6.87 5.85
C TYR A 111 -2.77 -5.50 6.50
N GLU A 112 -1.67 -4.84 6.12
CA GLU A 112 -1.35 -3.48 6.55
C GLU A 112 -2.41 -2.46 6.14
N MET A 113 -3.00 -2.56 4.93
CA MET A 113 -4.09 -1.66 4.50
C MET A 113 -5.38 -1.85 5.33
N LEU A 114 -5.56 -3.01 5.96
CA LEU A 114 -6.77 -3.34 6.73
C LEU A 114 -6.63 -2.98 8.21
N PHE A 115 -5.43 -3.17 8.78
CA PHE A 115 -5.20 -3.10 10.23
C PHE A 115 -4.12 -2.10 10.66
N HIS A 116 -3.40 -1.48 9.72
CA HIS A 116 -2.43 -0.39 9.97
C HIS A 116 -1.41 -0.67 11.08
N THR A 117 -0.88 -1.89 11.11
CA THR A 117 0.05 -2.34 12.16
C THR A 117 1.44 -1.69 12.09
N ASN A 118 1.88 -1.27 10.91
CA ASN A 118 3.16 -0.60 10.67
C ASN A 118 3.00 0.92 10.53
N PHE A 119 1.84 1.37 10.05
CA PHE A 119 1.53 2.76 9.75
C PHE A 119 0.19 3.21 10.39
N PRO A 120 0.08 3.23 11.73
CA PRO A 120 -1.18 3.52 12.45
C PRO A 120 -1.75 4.93 12.19
N GLN A 121 -0.96 5.83 11.62
CA GLN A 121 -1.36 7.18 11.21
C GLN A 121 -2.17 7.21 9.90
N ILE A 122 -2.19 6.11 9.15
CA ILE A 122 -2.90 6.03 7.86
C ILE A 122 -4.41 5.87 8.13
N PRO A 123 -5.26 6.66 7.46
CA PRO A 123 -6.70 6.60 7.68
C PRO A 123 -7.29 5.26 7.21
N THR A 124 -8.29 4.78 7.95
CA THR A 124 -9.05 3.58 7.58
C THR A 124 -9.83 3.78 6.29
N LEU A 125 -9.77 2.77 5.42
CA LEU A 125 -10.46 2.74 4.15
C LEU A 125 -11.99 2.67 4.30
N SER A 126 -12.72 3.01 3.24
CA SER A 126 -14.16 2.78 3.18
C SER A 126 -14.49 1.28 3.17
N LYS A 127 -15.70 0.90 3.60
CA LYS A 127 -16.16 -0.50 3.60
C LYS A 127 -15.96 -1.21 2.26
N TYR A 128 -16.18 -0.48 1.15
CA TYR A 128 -15.95 -0.99 -0.20
C TYR A 128 -14.49 -1.43 -0.40
N TYR A 129 -13.54 -0.57 -0.07
CA TYR A 129 -12.12 -0.86 -0.24
C TYR A 129 -11.59 -1.88 0.78
N ILE A 130 -12.08 -1.86 2.04
CA ILE A 130 -11.76 -2.90 3.02
C ILE A 130 -12.17 -4.28 2.47
N LYS A 131 -13.38 -4.39 1.93
CA LYS A 131 -13.84 -5.64 1.30
C LYS A 131 -12.94 -6.04 0.13
N PHE A 132 -12.70 -5.12 -0.80
CA PHE A 132 -11.89 -5.36 -1.99
C PHE A 132 -10.47 -5.85 -1.63
N PHE A 133 -9.77 -5.17 -0.72
CA PHE A 133 -8.41 -5.53 -0.34
C PHE A 133 -8.34 -6.73 0.60
N GLY A 134 -9.35 -6.97 1.44
CA GLY A 134 -9.45 -8.19 2.24
C GLY A 134 -9.59 -9.44 1.37
N GLU A 135 -10.43 -9.39 0.34
CA GLU A 135 -10.54 -10.48 -0.64
C GLU A 135 -9.21 -10.71 -1.38
N LYS A 136 -8.48 -9.63 -1.73
CA LYS A 136 -7.13 -9.74 -2.31
C LYS A 136 -6.12 -10.36 -1.35
N ALA A 137 -6.12 -9.98 -0.08
CA ALA A 137 -5.24 -10.57 0.94
C ALA A 137 -5.44 -12.08 0.99
N LEU A 138 -6.69 -12.55 1.09
CA LEU A 138 -7.01 -13.98 1.18
C LEU A 138 -6.56 -14.76 -0.07
N ILE A 139 -6.60 -14.14 -1.26
CA ILE A 139 -6.02 -14.75 -2.47
C ILE A 139 -4.52 -14.99 -2.29
N TYR A 140 -3.75 -14.02 -1.80
CA TYR A 140 -2.31 -14.21 -1.58
C TYR A 140 -2.00 -15.22 -0.48
N TYR A 141 -2.75 -15.23 0.62
CA TYR A 141 -2.64 -16.28 1.62
C TYR A 141 -2.85 -17.68 1.03
N SER A 142 -3.87 -17.85 0.18
CA SER A 142 -4.13 -19.15 -0.46
C SER A 142 -2.96 -19.60 -1.35
N ARG A 143 -2.29 -18.65 -2.01
CA ARG A 143 -1.15 -18.89 -2.93
C ARG A 143 0.16 -19.24 -2.23
N MET A 144 0.27 -19.05 -0.92
CA MET A 144 1.42 -19.55 -0.14
C MET A 144 1.52 -21.08 -0.14
N GLY A 145 0.42 -21.78 -0.44
CA GLY A 145 0.34 -23.23 -0.47
C GLY A 145 -0.33 -23.80 0.77
N ALA A 146 -1.26 -24.74 0.56
CA ALA A 146 -2.06 -25.35 1.62
C ALA A 146 -1.18 -26.05 2.66
N GLY A 147 -1.31 -25.65 3.93
CA GLY A 147 -0.56 -26.23 5.05
C GLY A 147 0.94 -25.89 5.05
N SER A 148 1.38 -24.93 4.24
CA SER A 148 2.75 -24.43 4.25
C SER A 148 3.08 -23.70 5.57
N ASP A 149 4.38 -23.61 5.88
CA ASP A 149 4.87 -22.86 7.04
C ASP A 149 4.39 -21.40 7.03
N LEU A 150 4.27 -20.79 5.85
CA LEU A 150 3.73 -19.43 5.70
C LEU A 150 2.25 -19.35 6.06
N GLN A 151 1.42 -20.31 5.66
CA GLN A 151 0.02 -20.35 6.08
C GLN A 151 -0.09 -20.54 7.59
N VAL A 152 0.70 -21.44 8.17
CA VAL A 152 0.71 -21.64 9.63
C VAL A 152 1.13 -20.35 10.35
N LYS A 153 2.17 -19.67 9.85
CA LYS A 153 2.66 -18.38 10.39
C LYS A 153 1.59 -17.30 10.41
N TYR A 154 0.72 -17.24 9.40
CA TYR A 154 -0.28 -16.17 9.24
C TYR A 154 -1.73 -16.60 9.53
N ALA A 155 -1.94 -17.79 10.12
CA ALA A 155 -3.27 -18.34 10.35
C ALA A 155 -4.16 -17.41 11.20
N ASP A 156 -3.62 -16.81 12.26
CA ASP A 156 -4.37 -15.89 13.12
C ASP A 156 -4.74 -14.59 12.40
N GLN A 157 -3.83 -14.06 11.58
CA GLN A 157 -4.10 -12.88 10.77
C GLN A 157 -5.20 -13.16 9.73
N LYS A 158 -5.20 -14.36 9.14
CA LYS A 158 -6.26 -14.80 8.23
C LYS A 158 -7.62 -14.80 8.91
N LEU A 159 -7.73 -15.35 10.12
CA LEU A 159 -8.99 -15.34 10.87
C LEU A 159 -9.48 -13.91 11.16
N GLN A 160 -8.56 -12.98 11.41
CA GLN A 160 -8.92 -11.57 11.59
C GLN A 160 -9.47 -10.94 10.30
N VAL A 161 -8.85 -11.22 9.15
CA VAL A 161 -9.33 -10.74 7.84
C VAL A 161 -10.71 -11.33 7.53
N GLU A 162 -10.90 -12.63 7.73
CA GLU A 162 -12.19 -13.31 7.49
C GLU A 162 -13.29 -12.70 8.36
N LYS A 163 -13.02 -12.52 9.65
CA LYS A 163 -13.97 -11.88 10.58
C LYS A 163 -14.29 -10.44 10.15
N LEU A 164 -13.28 -9.66 9.76
CA LEU A 164 -13.49 -8.29 9.27
C LEU A 164 -14.43 -8.29 8.06
N LEU A 165 -14.25 -9.22 7.11
CA LEU A 165 -15.12 -9.33 5.94
C LEU A 165 -16.55 -9.78 6.29
N GLU A 166 -16.71 -10.69 7.24
CA GLU A 166 -18.03 -11.10 7.77
C GLU A 166 -18.77 -9.96 8.46
N ASP A 167 -18.05 -9.10 9.19
CA ASP A 167 -18.66 -7.97 9.89
C ASP A 167 -19.08 -6.84 8.92
N LEU A 168 -18.56 -6.82 7.69
CA LEU A 168 -18.99 -5.89 6.64
C LEU A 168 -20.31 -6.28 5.95
N THR A 169 -20.72 -7.55 6.04
CA THR A 169 -21.95 -8.05 5.41
C THR A 169 -23.17 -8.05 6.34
N LYS A 170 -22.96 -7.70 7.61
CA LYS A 170 -24.00 -7.46 8.61
C LYS A 170 -24.52 -6.02 8.55
#